data_AF-A0A7S2KGW4-F1
#
_entry.id   AF-A0A7S2KGW4-F1
#
_cell.length_a   1.000
_cell.length_b   1.000
_cell.length_c   1.000
_cell.angle_alpha   90.00
_cell.angle_beta   90.00
_cell.angle_gamma   90.00
#
_symmetry.space_group_name_H-M   'P 1'
#
loop_
_entity.id
_entity.type
_entity.pdbx_description
1 polymer ?
#
loop_
_entity_poly.entity_id
_entity_poly.type
_entity_poly.pdbx_seq_one_letter_code
_entity_poly.pdbx_strand_id
1 'polypeptide(L)'
;EVMTSAGGFIVEDEVLREYMDRIEGTEVAVTGLPVAPLRALLRRAAAPFATHVLFDMDGLLLDTETAYTVAQQAILDRWGKTFTWDLKAKMMGKKALEAVQILLDDLDLHSHISAEEFLAERERRLDTLFAEAKLMPGVDRLLRHL
;
A
#
# COMPACT_ATOMS: atom_id res chain seq x y z
N GLU A 1 22.38 -11.37 -0.51
CA GLU A 1 21.10 -11.26 -1.24
C GLU A 1 20.46 -9.93 -0.86
N VAL A 2 20.17 -9.10 -1.85
CA VAL A 2 19.71 -7.71 -1.67
C VAL A 2 18.20 -7.72 -1.57
N MET A 3 17.65 -7.16 -0.48
CA MET A 3 16.25 -6.78 -0.40
C MET A 3 16.17 -5.27 -0.15
N THR A 4 15.63 -4.56 -1.13
CA THR A 4 15.29 -3.14 -1.11
C THR A 4 13.84 -2.96 -0.67
N SER A 5 13.56 -1.94 0.16
CA SER A 5 12.21 -1.38 0.29
C SER A 5 12.28 0.14 0.20
N ALA A 6 11.50 0.70 -0.74
CA ALA A 6 11.33 2.12 -0.97
C ALA A 6 10.25 2.68 -0.03
N GLY A 7 10.59 3.71 0.75
CA GLY A 7 9.61 4.37 1.60
C GLY A 7 10.20 5.57 2.32
N GLY A 8 10.33 6.69 1.61
CA GLY A 8 10.45 8.00 2.23
C GLY A 8 9.05 8.60 2.38
N PHE A 9 8.70 9.09 3.57
CA PHE A 9 7.49 9.88 3.77
C PHE A 9 7.87 11.37 3.80
N ILE A 10 7.12 12.18 3.05
CA ILE A 10 7.22 13.63 3.09
C ILE A 10 6.21 14.12 4.13
N VAL A 11 6.70 14.86 5.12
CA VAL A 11 5.85 15.52 6.12
C VAL A 11 5.79 17.00 5.76
N GLU A 12 4.64 17.45 5.28
CA GLU A 12 4.38 18.86 4.90
C GLU A 12 3.87 19.72 6.07
N ASP A 13 3.94 19.19 7.29
CA ASP A 13 3.53 19.90 8.51
C ASP A 13 4.67 20.76 9.04
N GLU A 14 4.44 22.07 9.08
CA GLU A 14 5.43 23.08 9.45
C GLU A 14 5.90 22.96 10.92
N VAL A 15 5.04 22.44 11.80
CA VAL A 15 5.34 22.23 13.22
C VAL A 15 6.17 20.97 13.41
N LEU A 16 5.87 19.89 12.69
CA LEU A 16 6.63 18.64 12.76
C LEU A 16 8.03 18.76 12.13
N ARG A 17 8.21 19.70 11.20
CA ARG A 17 9.48 19.96 10.51
C ARG A 17 10.61 20.33 11.47
N GLU A 18 10.32 21.02 12.57
CA GLU A 18 11.30 21.42 13.58
C GLU A 18 11.85 20.24 14.40
N TYR A 19 11.16 19.10 14.39
CA TYR A 19 11.55 17.91 15.16
C TYR A 19 12.22 16.82 14.30
N MET A 20 12.41 17.07 13.01
CA MET A 20 12.97 16.10 12.05
C MET A 20 14.23 16.67 11.38
N ASP A 21 15.40 16.14 11.74
CA ASP A 21 16.67 16.78 11.39
C ASP A 21 17.34 16.24 10.10
N ARG A 22 16.73 15.28 9.38
CA ARG A 22 17.15 14.86 8.02
C ARG A 22 16.19 13.82 7.40
N ILE A 23 15.83 14.03 6.12
CA ILE A 23 15.10 13.07 5.27
C ILE A 23 16.10 12.46 4.27
N GLU A 24 17.05 11.67 4.75
CA GLU A 24 17.85 10.77 3.90
C GLU A 24 18.10 9.49 4.69
N GLY A 25 17.58 8.37 4.18
CA GLY A 25 17.75 7.07 4.81
C GLY A 25 19.22 6.65 4.82
N THR A 26 19.79 6.45 6.01
CA THR A 26 21.10 5.83 6.22
C THR A 26 20.91 4.44 6.84
N GLU A 27 21.90 3.54 6.73
CA GLU A 27 21.85 2.19 7.37
C GLU A 27 21.52 2.25 8.87
N VAL A 28 21.84 3.36 9.54
CA VAL A 28 21.55 3.57 10.98
C VAL A 28 20.06 3.75 11.25
N ALA A 29 19.25 4.15 10.24
CA ALA A 29 17.79 4.20 10.36
C ALA A 29 17.17 2.81 10.59
N VAL A 30 17.91 1.74 10.30
CA VAL A 30 17.50 0.34 10.55
C VAL A 30 17.73 -0.07 12.01
N THR A 31 18.63 0.59 12.74
CA THR A 31 18.87 0.30 14.17
C THR A 31 18.08 1.25 15.06
N GLY A 32 16.82 0.88 15.27
CA GLY A 32 16.02 1.35 16.40
C GLY A 32 15.49 2.76 16.20
N LEU A 33 14.31 2.86 15.59
CA LEU A 33 13.42 3.98 15.81
C LEU A 33 13.42 4.30 17.32
N PRO A 34 13.71 5.53 17.77
CA PRO A 34 13.79 5.86 19.20
C PRO A 34 12.38 5.83 19.78
N VAL A 35 11.90 4.62 20.08
CA VAL A 35 10.50 4.34 20.44
C VAL A 35 10.09 5.13 21.67
N ALA A 36 10.99 5.33 22.63
CA ALA A 36 10.70 6.09 23.84
C ALA A 36 10.48 7.59 23.57
N PRO A 37 11.40 8.31 22.89
CA PRO A 37 11.16 9.67 22.42
C PRO A 37 9.94 9.80 21.49
N LEU A 38 9.77 8.91 20.52
CA LEU A 38 8.61 8.95 19.61
C LEU A 38 7.29 8.73 20.37
N ARG A 39 7.27 7.78 21.33
CA ARG A 39 6.12 7.56 22.20
C ARG A 39 5.84 8.78 23.09
N ALA A 40 6.87 9.47 23.57
CA ALA A 40 6.72 10.69 24.34
C ALA A 40 6.22 11.86 23.49
N LEU A 41 6.69 11.98 22.24
CA LEU A 41 6.20 12.95 21.26
C LEU A 41 4.76 12.65 20.85
N LEU A 42 4.41 11.41 20.53
CA LEU A 42 3.02 10.99 20.26
C LEU A 42 2.10 11.17 21.47
N ARG A 43 2.64 11.08 22.70
CA ARG A 43 1.90 11.39 23.93
C ARG A 43 1.76 12.90 24.19
N ARG A 44 2.72 13.73 23.79
CA ARG A 44 2.68 15.21 23.91
C ARG A 44 1.86 15.85 22.79
N ALA A 45 2.02 15.34 21.58
CA ALA A 45 1.20 15.62 20.41
C ALA A 45 -0.11 14.83 20.42
N ALA A 46 -0.41 14.12 21.53
CA ALA A 46 -1.56 13.24 21.63
C ALA A 46 -2.81 14.00 21.21
N ALA A 47 -3.29 13.56 20.05
CA ALA A 47 -4.69 13.55 19.72
C ALA A 47 -5.52 13.27 20.98
N PRO A 48 -6.68 13.91 21.13
CA PRO A 48 -7.54 13.78 22.30
C PRO A 48 -7.73 12.31 22.70
N PHE A 49 -7.93 12.06 24.00
CA PHE A 49 -8.26 10.74 24.53
C PHE A 49 -9.29 10.07 23.62
N ALA A 50 -8.84 9.04 22.89
CA ALA A 50 -9.70 8.32 21.96
C ALA A 50 -10.42 7.22 22.74
N THR A 51 -11.74 7.30 22.79
CA THR A 51 -12.58 6.25 23.39
C THR A 51 -12.95 5.17 22.38
N HIS A 52 -12.76 5.43 21.09
CA HIS A 52 -13.13 4.55 19.98
C HIS A 52 -12.04 4.58 18.90
N VAL A 53 -11.87 3.46 18.20
CA VAL A 53 -10.94 3.30 17.08
C VAL A 53 -11.72 2.81 15.87
N LEU A 54 -11.47 3.42 14.71
CA LEU A 54 -12.01 2.99 13.42
C LEU A 54 -10.84 2.50 12.58
N PHE A 55 -10.92 1.26 12.11
CA PHE A 55 -9.92 0.66 11.25
C PHE A 55 -10.42 0.65 9.81
N ASP A 56 -9.55 1.07 8.90
CA ASP A 56 -9.68 0.66 7.51
C ASP A 56 -9.40 -0.84 7.39
N MET A 57 -10.01 -1.52 6.42
CA MET A 57 -9.88 -2.97 6.28
C MET A 57 -8.78 -3.35 5.29
N ASP A 58 -8.87 -2.82 4.08
CA ASP A 58 -8.03 -3.18 2.95
C ASP A 58 -6.64 -2.58 3.08
N GLY A 59 -5.61 -3.40 2.93
CA GLY A 59 -4.21 -2.97 3.08
C GLY A 59 -3.81 -2.58 4.51
N LEU A 60 -4.74 -2.57 5.48
CA LEU A 60 -4.48 -2.30 6.90
C LEU A 60 -4.73 -3.52 7.78
N LEU A 61 -5.94 -4.08 7.78
CA LEU A 61 -6.27 -5.28 8.55
C LEU A 61 -5.93 -6.55 7.76
N LEU A 62 -6.23 -6.54 6.46
CA LEU A 62 -6.04 -7.66 5.55
C LEU A 62 -5.01 -7.30 4.46
N ASP A 63 -4.18 -8.28 4.09
CA ASP A 63 -3.25 -8.16 2.96
C ASP A 63 -4.00 -8.34 1.62
N THR A 64 -4.77 -7.33 1.25
CA THR A 64 -5.46 -7.30 -0.05
C THR A 64 -4.59 -6.73 -1.17
N GLU A 65 -3.53 -6.00 -0.84
CA GLU A 65 -2.58 -5.43 -1.80
C GLU A 65 -1.80 -6.51 -2.59
N THR A 66 -1.46 -7.62 -1.92
CA THR A 66 -0.86 -8.78 -2.59
C THR A 66 -1.83 -9.39 -3.60
N ALA A 67 -3.11 -9.53 -3.24
CA ALA A 67 -4.14 -10.10 -4.12
C ALA A 67 -4.33 -9.26 -5.40
N TYR A 68 -4.37 -7.93 -5.28
CA TYR A 68 -4.41 -7.03 -6.45
C TYR A 68 -3.20 -7.25 -7.36
N THR A 69 -1.99 -7.28 -6.79
CA THR A 69 -0.75 -7.44 -7.56
C THR A 69 -0.75 -8.78 -8.32
N VAL A 70 -1.13 -9.88 -7.64
CA VAL A 70 -1.22 -11.22 -8.24
C VAL A 70 -2.29 -11.29 -9.33
N ALA A 71 -3.48 -10.74 -9.08
CA ALA A 71 -4.57 -10.74 -10.06
C ALA A 71 -4.17 -9.99 -11.34
N GLN A 72 -3.58 -8.80 -11.20
CA GLN A 72 -3.11 -7.99 -12.32
C GLN A 72 -2.03 -8.71 -13.12
N GLN A 73 -1.01 -9.24 -12.45
CA GLN A 73 0.10 -9.94 -13.10
C GLN A 73 -0.41 -11.15 -13.90
N ALA A 74 -1.30 -11.96 -13.31
CA ALA A 74 -1.84 -13.14 -13.97
C ALA A 74 -2.63 -12.83 -15.26
N ILE A 75 -3.21 -11.64 -15.37
CA ILE A 75 -3.89 -11.17 -16.58
C ILE A 75 -2.86 -10.71 -17.62
N LEU A 76 -1.83 -9.97 -17.18
CA LEU A 76 -0.77 -9.40 -18.02
C LEU A 76 0.20 -10.44 -18.57
N ASP A 77 0.34 -11.59 -17.90
CA ASP A 77 1.16 -12.72 -18.35
C ASP A 77 0.77 -13.21 -19.76
N ARG A 78 -0.50 -13.03 -20.18
CA ARG A 78 -0.98 -13.36 -21.54
C ARG A 78 -0.22 -12.62 -22.64
N TRP A 79 0.30 -11.44 -22.34
CA TRP A 79 1.05 -10.59 -23.27
C TRP A 79 2.53 -10.47 -22.87
N GLY A 80 3.00 -11.28 -21.93
CA GLY A 80 4.38 -11.22 -21.44
C GLY A 80 4.76 -9.89 -20.80
N LYS A 81 3.79 -9.17 -20.22
CA LYS A 81 4.01 -7.87 -19.56
C LYS A 81 4.16 -8.06 -18.06
N THR A 82 4.99 -7.23 -17.43
CA THR A 82 5.21 -7.25 -15.97
C THR A 82 4.50 -6.07 -15.33
N PHE A 83 3.74 -6.34 -14.27
CA PHE A 83 3.13 -5.33 -13.42
C PHE A 83 4.17 -4.78 -12.45
N THR A 84 4.79 -3.66 -12.84
CA THR A 84 5.85 -3.03 -12.05
C THR A 84 5.29 -2.10 -10.98
N TRP A 85 6.16 -1.74 -10.03
CA TRP A 85 5.85 -0.73 -9.02
C TRP A 85 5.51 0.63 -9.64
N ASP A 86 6.19 1.04 -10.70
CA ASP A 86 5.93 2.33 -11.37
C ASP A 86 4.54 2.38 -11.98
N LEU A 87 4.08 1.27 -12.58
CA LEU A 87 2.70 1.13 -13.07
C LEU A 87 1.70 1.21 -11.93
N LYS A 88 1.97 0.50 -10.83
CA LYS A 88 1.13 0.56 -9.63
C LYS A 88 1.02 1.99 -9.10
N ALA A 89 2.13 2.71 -8.99
CA ALA A 89 2.17 4.08 -8.48
C ALA A 89 1.33 5.04 -9.34
N LYS A 90 1.38 4.91 -10.68
CA LYS A 90 0.54 5.71 -11.60
C LYS A 90 -0.96 5.45 -11.42
N MET A 91 -1.34 4.27 -10.96
CA MET A 91 -2.72 3.86 -10.75
C MET A 91 -3.29 4.27 -9.38
N MET A 92 -2.45 4.50 -8.37
CA MET A 92 -2.90 4.78 -7.01
C MET A 92 -3.72 6.08 -6.94
N GLY A 93 -4.77 6.05 -6.12
CA GLY A 93 -5.68 7.20 -5.92
C GLY A 93 -6.69 7.44 -7.05
N LYS A 94 -6.70 6.60 -8.09
CA LYS A 94 -7.61 6.73 -9.24
C LYS A 94 -8.80 5.79 -9.14
N LYS A 95 -9.85 6.10 -9.91
CA LYS A 95 -10.99 5.19 -10.07
C LYS A 95 -10.54 3.92 -10.79
N ALA A 96 -11.16 2.79 -10.46
CA ALA A 96 -10.76 1.48 -10.99
C ALA A 96 -10.63 1.44 -12.52
N LEU A 97 -11.61 1.99 -13.24
CA LEU A 97 -11.60 2.02 -14.70
C LEU A 97 -10.49 2.93 -15.27
N GLU A 98 -10.30 4.12 -14.67
CA GLU A 98 -9.23 5.05 -15.07
C GLU A 98 -7.84 4.45 -14.81
N ALA A 99 -7.66 3.79 -13.66
CA ALA A 99 -6.43 3.10 -13.33
C ALA A 99 -6.11 1.99 -14.34
N VAL A 100 -7.11 1.21 -14.75
CA VAL A 100 -6.93 0.17 -15.77
C VAL A 100 -6.65 0.79 -17.14
N GLN A 101 -7.31 1.88 -17.52
CA GLN A 101 -7.03 2.59 -18.78
C GLN A 101 -5.55 3.01 -18.84
N ILE A 102 -5.05 3.65 -17.78
CA ILE A 102 -3.63 4.03 -17.68
C ILE A 102 -2.71 2.82 -17.80
N LEU A 103 -3.03 1.71 -17.12
CA LEU A 103 -2.25 0.48 -17.21
C LEU A 103 -2.19 -0.06 -18.65
N LEU A 104 -3.33 -0.08 -19.35
CA LEU A 104 -3.41 -0.58 -20.72
C LEU A 104 -2.72 0.36 -21.71
N ASP A 105 -2.80 1.66 -21.50
CA ASP A 105 -2.12 2.66 -22.33
C ASP A 105 -0.59 2.56 -22.16
N ASP A 106 -0.09 2.50 -20.92
CA ASP A 106 1.34 2.38 -20.63
C ASP A 106 1.96 1.07 -21.17
N LEU A 107 1.14 0.02 -21.31
CA LEU A 107 1.59 -1.30 -21.77
C LEU A 107 1.29 -1.56 -23.26
N ASP A 108 0.68 -0.61 -23.96
CA ASP A 108 0.19 -0.71 -25.34
C ASP A 108 -0.79 -1.89 -25.55
N LEU A 109 -1.72 -2.10 -24.60
CA LEU A 109 -2.67 -3.21 -24.60
C LEU A 109 -4.13 -2.84 -24.96
N HIS A 110 -4.42 -1.57 -25.22
CA HIS A 110 -5.77 -1.09 -25.55
C HIS A 110 -6.39 -1.73 -26.81
N SER A 111 -5.55 -2.26 -27.72
CA SER A 111 -6.00 -2.97 -28.92
C SER A 111 -6.31 -4.46 -28.67
N HIS A 112 -5.95 -4.99 -27.50
CA HIS A 112 -6.08 -6.40 -27.16
C HIS A 112 -7.19 -6.69 -26.14
N ILE A 113 -7.47 -5.75 -25.24
CA ILE A 113 -8.50 -5.88 -24.21
C ILE A 113 -9.03 -4.50 -23.84
N SER A 114 -10.34 -4.37 -23.63
CA SER A 114 -10.92 -3.15 -23.08
C SER A 114 -10.67 -3.03 -21.57
N ALA A 115 -10.72 -1.81 -21.04
CA ALA A 115 -10.54 -1.59 -19.61
C ALA A 115 -11.64 -2.27 -18.77
N GLU A 116 -12.87 -2.31 -19.29
CA GLU A 116 -14.02 -2.97 -18.69
C GLU A 116 -13.84 -4.50 -18.62
N GLU A 117 -13.39 -5.12 -19.71
CA GLU A 117 -13.13 -6.56 -19.75
C GLU A 117 -11.98 -6.95 -18.82
N PHE A 118 -10.91 -6.15 -18.81
CA PHE A 118 -9.78 -6.34 -17.91
C PHE A 118 -10.23 -6.24 -16.44
N LEU A 119 -11.04 -5.24 -16.12
CA LEU A 119 -11.59 -5.04 -14.78
C LEU A 119 -12.48 -6.22 -14.34
N ALA A 120 -13.38 -6.68 -15.22
CA ALA A 120 -14.26 -7.82 -14.95
C ALA A 120 -13.49 -9.14 -14.80
N GLU A 121 -12.39 -9.34 -15.52
CA GLU A 121 -11.51 -10.49 -15.31
C GLU A 121 -10.76 -10.39 -13.98
N ARG A 122 -10.27 -9.19 -13.63
CA ARG A 122 -9.58 -8.93 -12.36
C ARG A 122 -10.49 -9.22 -11.17
N GLU A 123 -11.73 -8.73 -11.20
CA GLU A 123 -12.72 -8.94 -10.12
C GLU A 123 -12.99 -10.43 -9.88
N ARG A 124 -13.21 -11.21 -10.94
CA ARG A 124 -13.40 -12.67 -10.82
C ARG A 124 -12.20 -13.38 -10.18
N ARG A 125 -10.97 -12.90 -10.43
CA ARG A 125 -9.77 -13.46 -9.79
C ARG A 125 -9.67 -13.03 -8.33
N LEU A 126 -9.97 -11.77 -8.05
CA LEU A 126 -9.96 -11.21 -6.70
C LEU A 126 -10.95 -11.91 -5.78
N ASP A 127 -12.13 -12.32 -6.27
CA ASP A 127 -13.10 -13.09 -5.48
C ASP A 127 -12.48 -14.34 -4.84
N THR A 128 -11.60 -15.03 -5.57
CA THR A 128 -10.90 -16.20 -5.05
C THR A 128 -9.75 -15.81 -4.14
N LEU A 129 -8.95 -14.81 -4.52
CA LEU A 129 -7.77 -14.39 -3.77
C LEU A 129 -8.11 -13.73 -2.43
N PHE A 130 -9.20 -12.97 -2.36
CA PHE A 130 -9.66 -12.34 -1.13
C PHE A 130 -10.14 -13.34 -0.10
N ALA A 131 -10.66 -14.51 -0.51
CA ALA A 131 -10.98 -15.58 0.41
C ALA A 131 -9.73 -16.14 1.13
N GLU A 132 -8.55 -15.94 0.56
CA GLU A 132 -7.26 -16.37 1.12
C GLU A 132 -6.48 -15.22 1.78
N ALA A 133 -7.06 -14.01 1.85
CA ALA A 133 -6.40 -12.84 2.41
C ALA A 133 -6.02 -13.07 3.88
N LYS A 134 -4.76 -12.75 4.21
CA LYS A 134 -4.21 -12.94 5.55
C LYS A 134 -4.29 -11.65 6.34
N LEU A 135 -4.34 -11.78 7.67
CA LEU A 135 -4.20 -10.62 8.55
C LEU A 135 -2.81 -9.99 8.37
N MET A 136 -2.77 -8.66 8.36
CA MET A 136 -1.52 -7.92 8.38
C MET A 136 -0.76 -8.16 9.69
N PRO A 137 0.59 -8.13 9.68
CA PRO A 137 1.39 -8.36 10.88
C PRO A 137 0.98 -7.45 12.04
N GLY A 138 0.62 -8.06 13.18
CA GLY A 138 0.26 -7.34 14.41
C GLY A 138 -1.22 -7.02 14.58
N VAL A 139 -2.07 -7.24 13.55
CA VAL A 139 -3.51 -6.97 13.62
C VAL A 139 -4.20 -7.83 14.68
N ASP A 140 -4.00 -9.14 14.69
CA ASP A 140 -4.62 -10.04 15.69
C ASP A 140 -4.27 -9.62 17.12
N ARG A 141 -3.01 -9.26 17.37
CA ARG A 141 -2.56 -8.79 18.68
C ARG A 141 -3.22 -7.47 19.08
N LEU A 142 -3.36 -6.53 18.14
CA LEU A 142 -3.97 -5.22 18.39
C LEU A 142 -5.47 -5.37 18.67
N LEU A 143 -6.19 -6.11 17.84
CA LEU A 143 -7.63 -6.29 18.00
C LEU A 143 -8.01 -7.04 19.28
N ARG A 144 -7.16 -7.95 19.77
CA ARG A 144 -7.37 -8.62 21.08
C ARG A 144 -7.05 -7.73 22.28
N HIS A 145 -6.26 -6.68 22.08
CA HIS A 145 -5.85 -5.77 23.14
C HIS A 145 -6.90 -4.68 23.43
N LEU A 146 -7.56 -4.20 22.37
CA LEU A 146 -8.64 -3.22 22.42
C LEU A 146 -9.93 -3.82 22.97
#